data_AF-W9GPQ8-F1
#
_entry.id   AF-W9GPQ8-F1
#
_cell.length_a   1.000
_cell.length_b   1.000
_cell.length_c   1.000
_cell.angle_alpha   90.00
_cell.angle_beta   90.00
_cell.angle_gamma   90.00
#
_symmetry.space_group_name_H-M   'P 1'
#
loop_
_entity.id
_entity.type
_entity.pdbx_description
1 polymer ?
#
loop_
_entity_poly.entity_id
_entity_poly.type
_entity_poly.pdbx_seq_one_letter_code
_entity_poly.pdbx_strand_id
1 'polypeptide(L)' 'MPYKANEPRRHRIPKARYKIENWAEYDAALRRRGSLTVWVTPEAIAA' A
#
# COMPACT_ATOMS: atom_id res chain seq x y z
N MET A 1 16.14 -19.71 24.61
CA MET A 1 15.38 -19.01 23.54
C MET A 1 13.93 -19.49 23.56
N PRO A 2 12.95 -18.60 23.76
CA PRO A 2 11.52 -18.97 23.81
C PRO A 2 11.06 -19.69 22.53
N TYR A 3 11.76 -19.46 21.41
CA TYR A 3 11.54 -20.16 20.16
C TYR A 3 11.75 -21.70 20.25
N LYS A 4 12.76 -22.17 20.99
CA LYS A 4 13.10 -23.61 21.08
C LYS A 4 12.16 -24.39 22.01
N ALA A 5 11.70 -23.77 23.09
CA ALA A 5 10.81 -24.42 24.06
C ALA A 5 9.46 -24.85 23.46
N ASN A 6 8.99 -24.15 22.43
CA ASN A 6 7.68 -24.39 21.82
C ASN A 6 7.75 -25.20 20.51
N GLU A 7 8.93 -25.65 20.09
CA GLU A 7 9.16 -26.32 18.80
C GLU A 7 8.19 -27.48 18.51
N PRO A 8 7.93 -28.42 19.44
CA PRO A 8 7.00 -29.53 19.20
C PRO A 8 5.53 -29.11 19.05
N ARG A 9 5.16 -27.91 19.51
CA ARG A 9 3.77 -27.42 19.57
C ARG A 9 3.49 -26.27 18.60
N ARG A 10 4.48 -25.86 17.79
CA ARG A 10 4.36 -24.74 16.83
C ARG A 10 3.20 -24.87 15.87
N HIS A 11 2.91 -26.09 15.41
CA HIS A 11 1.82 -26.36 14.47
C HIS A 11 0.43 -26.08 15.06
N ARG A 12 0.32 -25.97 16.40
CA ARG A 12 -0.94 -25.64 17.10
C ARG A 12 -1.16 -24.14 17.30
N ILE A 13 -0.12 -23.33 17.11
CA ILE A 13 -0.22 -21.88 17.25
C ILE A 13 -0.74 -21.33 15.92
N PRO A 14 -1.95 -20.73 15.88
CA PRO A 14 -2.46 -20.13 14.66
C PRO A 14 -1.53 -19.01 14.21
N LYS A 15 -1.19 -18.99 12.92
CA LYS A 15 -0.43 -17.88 12.34
C LYS A 15 -1.33 -16.66 12.27
N ALA A 16 -0.88 -15.54 12.81
CA ALA A 16 -1.54 -14.26 12.57
C ALA A 16 -1.55 -13.99 11.06
N ARG A 17 -2.73 -13.70 10.52
CA ARG A 17 -2.94 -13.30 9.13
C ARG A 17 -3.29 -11.82 9.15
N TYR A 18 -2.35 -10.98 8.71
CA TYR A 18 -2.59 -9.56 8.54
C TYR A 18 -2.95 -9.33 7.08
N LYS A 19 -4.15 -8.79 6.84
CA LYS A 19 -4.56 -8.31 5.52
C LYS A 19 -4.50 -6.79 5.56
N ILE A 20 -3.70 -6.20 4.68
CA ILE A 20 -3.69 -4.76 4.49
C ILE A 20 -4.94 -4.42 3.69
N GLU A 21 -5.93 -3.84 4.35
CA GLU A 21 -7.24 -3.55 3.75
C GLU A 21 -7.19 -2.40 2.73
N ASN A 22 -6.27 -1.46 2.93
CA ASN A 22 -6.13 -0.25 2.14
C ASN A 22 -5.09 -0.36 1.01
N TRP A 23 -4.63 -1.56 0.65
CA TRP A 23 -3.58 -1.70 -0.38
C TRP A 23 -4.01 -1.13 -1.73
N ALA A 24 -5.25 -1.39 -2.15
CA ALA A 24 -5.77 -0.86 -3.41
C ALA A 24 -5.86 0.68 -3.42
N GLU A 25 -6.21 1.28 -2.27
CA GLU A 25 -6.27 2.74 -2.12
C GLU A 25 -4.87 3.36 -2.13
N TYR A 26 -3.92 2.74 -1.42
CA TYR A 26 -2.52 3.15 -1.40
C TYR A 26 -1.90 3.08 -2.80
N ASP A 27 -2.12 1.98 -3.54
CA ASP A 27 -1.66 1.79 -4.92
C ASP A 27 -2.29 2.82 -5.88
N ALA A 28 -3.59 3.09 -5.74
CA ALA A 28 -4.26 4.14 -6.51
C ALA A 28 -3.70 5.54 -6.22
N ALA A 29 -3.39 5.86 -4.97
CA ALA A 29 -2.73 7.10 -4.59
C ALA A 29 -1.31 7.19 -5.15
N LEU A 30 -0.57 6.07 -5.15
CA LEU A 30 0.78 5.99 -5.70
C LEU A 30 0.80 6.23 -7.22
N ARG A 31 -0.16 5.66 -7.97
CA ARG A 31 -0.33 5.93 -9.42
C ARG A 31 -0.66 7.39 -9.73
N ARG A 32 -1.42 8.04 -8.86
CA ARG A 32 -1.81 9.46 -9.01
C ARG A 32 -0.72 10.41 -8.52
N ARG A 33 0.34 9.91 -7.88
CA ARG A 33 1.42 10.73 -7.35
C ARG A 33 2.12 11.46 -8.49
N GLY A 34 2.15 12.79 -8.42
CA GLY A 34 2.70 13.64 -9.49
C GLY A 34 1.71 13.98 -10.60
N SER A 35 0.45 13.57 -10.50
CA SER A 35 -0.61 14.09 -11.36
C SER A 35 -0.84 15.56 -11.04
N LEU A 36 -0.76 16.42 -12.05
CA LEU A 36 -1.04 17.84 -11.96
C LEU A 36 -2.14 18.21 -12.95
N THR A 37 -3.14 18.94 -12.50
CA THR A 37 -4.13 19.58 -13.36
C THR A 37 -3.83 21.06 -13.40
N VAL A 38 -3.64 21.62 -14.61
CA VAL A 38 -3.36 23.04 -14.81
C VAL A 38 -4.44 23.63 -15.70
N TRP A 39 -4.91 24.82 -15.35
CA TRP A 39 -5.80 25.60 -16.21
C TRP A 39 -4.95 26.52 -17.08
N VAL A 40 -5.18 26.46 -18.39
CA VAL A 40 -4.44 27.24 -19.39
C VAL A 40 -5.44 28.10 -20.14
N THR A 41 -5.13 29.38 -20.32
CA THR A 41 -6.00 30.29 -21.10
C THR A 41 -5.78 30.07 -22.60
N PRO A 42 -6.77 30.34 -23.46
CA PRO A 42 -6.62 30.20 -24.91
C PRO A 42 -5.43 31.00 -25.47
N GLU A 43 -5.17 32.18 -24.92
CA GLU A 43 -4.07 33.06 -25.33
C GLU A 43 -2.69 32.44 -25.06
N ALA A 44 -2.56 31.64 -23.99
CA ALA A 44 -1.31 30.95 -23.66
C ALA A 44 -1.02 29.74 -24.56
N ILE A 45 -2.03 29.23 -25.29
CA ILE A 45 -1.87 28.14 -26.28
C ILE A 45 -1.58 28.70 -27.69
N ALA A 46 -1.97 29.96 -27.95
CA ALA A 46 -1.91 30.58 -29.27
C ALA A 46 -0.56 31.22 -29.63
N ALA A 47 0.45 31.18 -28.75
CA ALA A 47 1.80 31.73 -28.94
C ALA A 47 2.80 30.64 -29.39
#